data_AF-A0A6P2DNE6-F1
#
_entry.id   AF-A0A6P2DNE6-F1
#
_cell.length_a   1.000
_cell.length_b   1.000
_cell.length_c   1.000
_cell.angle_alpha   90.00
_cell.angle_beta   90.00
_cell.angle_gamma   90.00
#
_symmetry.space_group_name_H-M   'P 1'
#
loop_
_entity.id
_entity.type
_entity.pdbx_description
1 polymer ?
#
loop_
_entity_poly.entity_id
_entity_poly.type
_entity_poly.pdbx_seq_one_letter_code
_entity_poly.pdbx_strand_id
1 'polypeptide(L)'
;MGRHRKPIEKHVLDGTYRADRHGTKPDDSGAVALPTKPADLKGPASQCWDRVVAVLAGIVRDRDAEQLAELCRWWARIQRVGEVLDKAKPGTLEYGRLMNAASTAAATFDRLAKRFGLTPADRAQLHVEATGPAKAKVATRPKTALDKAGPPKKGKK
;
A
#
# COMPACT_ATOMS: atom_id res chain seq x y z
N MET A 1 -20.77 4.84 16.67
CA MET A 1 -19.55 4.66 15.85
C MET A 1 -18.51 5.68 16.29
N GLY A 2 -17.49 5.25 17.04
CA GLY A 2 -16.45 6.14 17.56
C GLY A 2 -15.50 6.61 16.45
N ARG A 3 -15.08 7.88 16.50
CA ARG A 3 -14.10 8.43 15.56
C ARG A 3 -12.77 7.69 15.72
N HIS A 4 -12.20 7.22 14.62
CA HIS A 4 -10.86 6.61 14.61
C HIS A 4 -9.84 7.56 15.25
N ARG A 5 -9.02 7.02 16.15
CA ARG A 5 -7.93 7.77 16.80
C ARG A 5 -6.97 8.30 15.73
N LYS A 6 -6.45 9.51 15.92
CA LYS A 6 -5.40 10.06 15.06
C LYS A 6 -4.11 9.25 15.28
N PRO A 7 -3.32 8.96 14.23
CA PRO A 7 -2.02 8.31 14.36
C PRO A 7 -1.04 9.14 15.21
N ILE A 8 -0.07 8.46 15.86
CA ILE A 8 0.97 9.10 16.69
C ILE A 8 1.77 10.13 15.88
N GLU A 9 2.17 9.80 14.66
CA GLU A 9 2.90 10.67 13.73
C GLU A 9 2.17 12.01 13.49
N LYS A 10 0.84 11.96 13.37
CA LYS A 10 0.03 13.16 13.21
C LYS A 10 0.05 14.03 14.46
N HIS A 11 0.03 13.43 15.64
CA HIS A 11 0.20 14.18 16.88
C HIS A 11 1.59 14.82 16.99
N VAL A 12 2.63 14.16 16.49
CA VAL A 12 4.00 14.70 16.44
C VAL A 12 4.05 15.91 15.50
N LEU A 13 3.53 15.77 14.28
CA LEU A 13 3.46 16.88 13.30
C LEU A 13 2.61 18.05 13.80
N ASP A 14 1.47 17.78 14.43
CA ASP A 14 0.58 18.80 15.00
C ASP A 14 1.17 19.44 16.27
N GLY A 15 2.33 18.98 16.77
CA GLY A 15 2.94 19.47 18.02
C GLY A 15 2.13 19.12 19.29
N THR A 16 1.15 18.23 19.16
CA THR A 16 0.25 17.80 20.24
C THR A 16 0.64 16.47 20.87
N TYR A 17 1.76 15.88 20.44
CA TYR A 17 2.23 14.60 20.94
C TYR A 17 2.59 14.67 22.42
N ARG A 18 2.05 13.72 23.19
CA ARG A 18 2.40 13.48 24.59
C ARG A 18 2.54 11.99 24.81
N ALA A 19 3.71 11.54 25.24
CA ALA A 19 4.06 10.11 25.33
C ALA A 19 3.16 9.34 26.31
N ASP A 20 2.74 10.00 27.40
CA ASP A 20 1.79 9.46 28.40
C ASP A 20 0.39 9.20 27.82
N ARG A 21 -0.05 10.00 26.85
CA ARG A 21 -1.40 9.90 26.25
C ARG A 21 -1.43 9.10 24.95
N HIS A 22 -0.36 9.15 24.18
CA HIS A 22 -0.31 8.61 22.83
C HIS A 22 0.56 7.36 22.71
N GLY A 23 1.24 6.95 23.78
CA GLY A 23 2.16 5.82 23.80
C GLY A 23 3.54 6.17 23.25
N THR A 24 4.47 5.23 23.34
CA THR A 24 5.83 5.36 22.81
C THR A 24 5.80 5.44 21.29
N LYS A 25 6.57 6.37 20.70
CA LYS A 25 6.77 6.42 19.25
C LYS A 25 7.30 5.04 18.81
N PRO A 26 6.74 4.42 17.75
CA PRO A 26 7.36 3.25 17.16
C PRO A 26 8.82 3.58 16.86
N ASP A 27 9.73 2.78 17.38
CA ASP A 27 11.16 3.01 17.24
C ASP A 27 11.52 2.98 15.74
N ASP A 28 11.95 4.13 15.21
CA ASP A 28 12.36 4.31 13.81
C ASP A 28 13.81 3.83 13.58
N SER A 29 14.51 3.33 14.61
CA SER A 29 15.98 3.26 14.59
C SER A 29 16.63 1.89 14.82
N GLY A 30 15.85 0.81 15.01
CA GLY A 30 16.41 -0.54 15.06
C GLY A 30 16.67 -1.07 13.64
N ALA A 31 17.87 -1.62 13.38
CA ALA A 31 18.12 -2.40 12.17
C ALA A 31 17.03 -3.48 12.04
N VAL A 32 16.06 -3.24 11.15
CA VAL A 32 14.90 -4.10 11.01
C VAL A 32 15.37 -5.40 10.37
N ALA A 33 15.31 -6.50 11.14
CA ALA A 33 15.58 -7.82 10.60
C ALA A 33 14.59 -8.10 9.45
N LEU A 34 15.14 -8.42 8.28
CA LEU A 34 14.35 -8.85 7.14
C LEU A 34 13.60 -10.15 7.49
N PRO A 35 12.40 -10.36 6.94
CA PRO A 35 11.63 -11.55 7.20
C PRO A 35 12.36 -12.81 6.75
N THR A 36 12.31 -13.85 7.57
CA THR A 36 12.88 -15.15 7.25
C THR A 36 12.03 -15.84 6.19
N LYS A 37 12.65 -16.31 5.11
CA LYS A 37 11.96 -17.04 4.04
C LYS A 37 11.51 -18.43 4.52
N PRO A 38 10.22 -18.77 4.43
CA PRO A 38 9.78 -20.13 4.74
C PRO A 38 10.42 -21.18 3.83
N ALA A 39 10.79 -22.33 4.40
CA ALA A 39 11.52 -23.40 3.70
C ALA A 39 10.67 -24.14 2.65
N ASP A 40 9.34 -24.05 2.72
CA ASP A 40 8.39 -24.64 1.78
C ASP A 40 8.23 -23.80 0.50
N LEU A 41 8.66 -22.53 0.49
CA LEU A 41 8.64 -21.69 -0.70
C LEU A 41 9.68 -22.13 -1.73
N LYS A 42 9.20 -22.66 -2.84
CA LYS A 42 10.03 -23.15 -3.95
C LYS A 42 9.59 -22.56 -5.30
N GLY A 43 10.45 -22.71 -6.31
CA GLY A 43 10.14 -22.34 -7.69
C GLY A 43 9.73 -20.86 -7.86
N PRO A 44 8.66 -20.56 -8.61
CA PRO A 44 8.23 -19.18 -8.85
C PRO A 44 7.87 -18.40 -7.59
N ALA A 45 7.37 -19.06 -6.54
CA ALA A 45 7.03 -18.41 -5.28
C ALA A 45 8.30 -17.93 -4.56
N SER A 46 9.34 -18.78 -4.57
CA SER A 46 10.66 -18.47 -4.01
C SER A 46 11.29 -17.25 -4.69
N GLN A 47 11.23 -17.18 -6.01
CA GLN A 47 11.75 -16.03 -6.78
C GLN A 47 10.95 -14.75 -6.52
N CYS A 48 9.63 -14.87 -6.36
CA CYS A 48 8.77 -13.74 -6.01
C CYS A 48 9.16 -13.16 -4.64
N TRP A 49 9.38 -14.03 -3.65
CA TRP A 49 9.82 -13.63 -2.32
C TRP A 49 11.10 -12.79 -2.37
N ASP A 50 12.13 -13.29 -3.05
CA ASP A 50 13.42 -12.62 -3.11
C ASP A 50 13.30 -11.22 -3.74
N ARG A 51 12.50 -11.08 -4.79
CA ARG A 51 12.22 -9.79 -5.44
C ARG A 51 11.44 -8.85 -4.54
N VAL A 52 10.35 -9.33 -3.94
CA VAL A 52 9.45 -8.50 -3.13
C VAL A 52 10.14 -8.03 -1.85
N VAL A 53 10.86 -8.91 -1.16
CA VAL A 53 11.59 -8.55 0.06
C VAL A 53 12.73 -7.58 -0.25
N ALA A 54 13.42 -7.73 -1.38
CA ALA A 54 14.43 -6.77 -1.80
C ALA A 54 13.84 -5.37 -2.06
N VAL A 55 12.69 -5.29 -2.72
CA VAL A 55 12.00 -4.01 -3.00
C VAL A 55 11.45 -3.37 -1.73
N LEU A 56 10.96 -4.18 -0.78
CA LEU A 56 10.37 -3.73 0.47
C LEU A 56 11.36 -3.72 1.64
N ALA A 57 12.67 -3.77 1.36
CA ALA A 57 13.70 -3.74 2.37
C ALA A 57 13.55 -2.49 3.25
N GLY A 58 13.50 -2.69 4.57
CA GLY A 58 13.28 -1.62 5.55
C GLY A 58 11.81 -1.30 5.84
N ILE A 59 10.85 -1.82 5.06
CA ILE A 59 9.41 -1.68 5.33
C ILE A 59 8.88 -2.93 6.02
N VAL A 60 9.17 -4.10 5.47
CA VAL A 60 8.66 -5.38 5.98
C VAL A 60 9.51 -5.92 7.13
N ARG A 61 8.85 -6.62 8.06
CA ARG A 61 9.47 -7.23 9.24
C ARG A 61 9.15 -8.72 9.29
N ASP A 62 9.80 -9.45 10.18
CA ASP A 62 9.57 -10.90 10.34
C ASP A 62 8.10 -11.26 10.65
N ARG A 63 7.38 -10.41 11.38
CA ARG A 63 5.93 -10.60 11.63
C ARG A 63 5.07 -10.63 10.34
N ASP A 64 5.59 -10.07 9.26
CA ASP A 64 4.89 -9.98 7.97
C ASP A 64 5.20 -11.20 7.08
N ALA A 65 6.10 -12.09 7.51
CA ALA A 65 6.63 -13.21 6.72
C ALA A 65 5.54 -14.13 6.17
N GLU A 66 4.60 -14.59 7.00
CA GLU A 66 3.52 -15.48 6.56
C GLU A 66 2.61 -14.83 5.51
N GLN A 67 2.33 -13.54 5.66
CA GLN A 67 1.47 -12.83 4.73
C GLN A 67 2.18 -12.56 3.39
N LEU A 68 3.49 -12.28 3.41
CA LEU A 68 4.34 -12.21 2.22
C LEU A 68 4.47 -13.58 1.54
N ALA A 69 4.55 -14.66 2.33
CA ALA A 69 4.66 -16.00 1.80
C ALA A 69 3.41 -16.37 1.01
N GLU A 70 2.23 -16.05 1.56
CA GLU A 70 0.97 -16.31 0.87
C GLU A 70 0.84 -15.49 -0.41
N LEU A 71 1.26 -14.21 -0.42
CA LEU A 71 1.34 -13.40 -1.63
C LEU A 71 2.19 -14.10 -2.71
N CYS A 72 3.36 -14.60 -2.34
CA CYS A 72 4.28 -15.31 -3.24
C CYS A 72 3.71 -16.65 -3.73
N ARG A 73 2.95 -17.38 -2.90
CA ARG A 73 2.25 -18.60 -3.32
C ARG A 73 1.16 -18.31 -4.35
N TRP A 74 0.43 -17.20 -4.20
CA TRP A 74 -0.54 -16.75 -5.21
C TRP A 74 0.13 -16.34 -6.52
N TRP A 75 1.29 -15.69 -6.48
CA TRP A 75 2.09 -15.45 -7.68
C TRP A 75 2.41 -16.74 -8.43
N ALA A 76 2.88 -17.77 -7.72
CA ALA A 76 3.16 -19.06 -8.35
C ALA A 76 1.91 -19.78 -8.89
N ARG A 77 0.72 -19.54 -8.31
CA ARG A 77 -0.56 -20.04 -8.86
C ARG A 77 -0.88 -19.32 -10.18
N ILE A 78 -0.71 -18.00 -10.26
CA ILE A 78 -0.92 -17.23 -11.49
C ILE A 78 -0.03 -17.75 -12.60
N GLN A 79 1.28 -17.91 -12.35
CA GLN A 79 2.22 -18.42 -13.35
C GLN A 79 1.82 -19.81 -13.87
N ARG A 80 1.49 -20.75 -12.96
CA ARG A 80 1.08 -22.10 -13.34
C ARG A 80 -0.21 -22.12 -14.15
N VAL A 81 -1.22 -21.34 -13.75
CA VAL A 81 -2.49 -21.28 -14.50
C VAL A 81 -2.27 -20.61 -15.86
N GLY A 82 -1.45 -19.57 -15.93
CA GLY A 82 -1.08 -18.90 -17.18
C GLY A 82 -0.42 -19.85 -18.17
N GLU A 83 0.58 -20.62 -17.74
CA GLU A 83 1.26 -21.60 -18.59
C GLU A 83 0.32 -22.67 -19.18
N VAL A 84 -0.71 -23.08 -18.43
CA VAL A 84 -1.72 -24.04 -18.92
C VAL A 84 -2.74 -23.35 -19.83
N LEU A 85 -3.16 -22.14 -19.46
CA LEU A 85 -4.10 -21.33 -20.23
C LEU A 85 -3.55 -20.97 -21.62
N ASP A 86 -2.27 -20.62 -21.72
CA ASP A 86 -1.61 -20.29 -22.98
C ASP A 86 -1.60 -21.45 -23.98
N LYS A 87 -1.68 -22.68 -23.47
CA LYS A 87 -1.73 -23.92 -24.27
C LYS A 87 -3.16 -24.40 -24.53
N ALA A 88 -4.15 -23.85 -23.83
CA ALA A 88 -5.53 -24.28 -23.91
C ALA A 88 -6.23 -23.69 -25.15
N LYS A 89 -7.14 -24.46 -25.76
CA LYS A 89 -7.89 -24.00 -26.93
C LYS A 89 -8.96 -22.97 -26.52
N PRO A 90 -8.93 -21.74 -27.07
CA PRO A 90 -9.95 -20.73 -26.80
C PRO A 90 -11.36 -21.22 -27.18
N GLY A 91 -12.36 -20.74 -26.44
CA GLY A 91 -13.77 -21.08 -26.66
C GLY A 91 -14.22 -22.43 -26.09
N THR A 92 -13.33 -23.17 -25.43
CA THR A 92 -13.68 -24.40 -24.72
C THR A 92 -14.14 -24.12 -23.28
N LEU A 93 -14.92 -25.03 -22.69
CA LEU A 93 -15.30 -24.95 -21.27
C LEU A 93 -14.08 -24.96 -20.35
N GLU A 94 -13.06 -25.75 -20.69
CA GLU A 94 -11.79 -25.80 -19.96
C GLU A 94 -11.08 -24.45 -19.98
N TYR A 95 -10.97 -23.82 -21.14
CA TYR A 95 -10.41 -22.47 -21.27
C TYR A 95 -11.16 -21.47 -20.39
N GLY A 96 -12.50 -21.50 -20.39
CA GLY A 96 -13.31 -20.66 -19.52
C GLY A 96 -13.03 -20.88 -18.02
N ARG A 97 -12.83 -22.13 -17.60
CA ARG A 97 -12.47 -22.48 -16.21
C ARG A 97 -11.08 -21.97 -15.85
N LEU A 98 -10.10 -22.13 -16.75
CA LEU A 98 -8.73 -21.63 -16.55
C LEU A 98 -8.68 -20.10 -16.48
N MET A 99 -9.44 -19.40 -17.33
CA MET A 99 -9.59 -17.94 -17.28
C MET A 99 -10.14 -17.48 -15.92
N ASN A 100 -11.18 -18.15 -15.41
CA ASN A 100 -11.76 -17.82 -14.11
C ASN A 100 -10.78 -18.09 -12.95
N ALA A 101 -10.02 -19.19 -13.02
CA ALA A 101 -8.99 -19.51 -12.05
C ALA A 101 -7.85 -18.47 -12.05
N ALA A 102 -7.39 -18.07 -13.25
CA ALA A 102 -6.37 -17.03 -13.42
C ALA A 102 -6.85 -15.69 -12.84
N SER A 103 -8.08 -15.28 -13.18
CA SER A 103 -8.70 -14.05 -12.68
C SER A 103 -8.81 -14.03 -11.16
N THR A 104 -9.23 -15.15 -10.55
CA THR A 104 -9.35 -15.27 -9.08
C THR A 104 -7.98 -15.22 -8.40
N ALA A 105 -6.98 -15.89 -8.97
CA ALA A 105 -5.62 -15.87 -8.45
C ALA A 105 -5.01 -14.46 -8.53
N ALA A 106 -5.19 -13.78 -9.66
CA ALA A 106 -4.74 -12.40 -9.87
C ALA A 106 -5.43 -11.42 -8.91
N ALA A 107 -6.76 -11.51 -8.74
CA ALA A 107 -7.50 -10.66 -7.81
C ALA A 107 -7.06 -10.89 -6.34
N THR A 108 -6.77 -12.14 -5.97
CA THR A 108 -6.29 -12.46 -4.62
C THR A 108 -4.88 -11.93 -4.39
N PHE A 109 -3.99 -12.08 -5.38
CA PHE A 109 -2.66 -11.51 -5.35
C PHE A 109 -2.70 -9.99 -5.21
N ASP A 110 -3.48 -9.29 -6.05
CA ASP A 110 -3.62 -7.84 -6.01
C ASP A 110 -4.14 -7.35 -4.64
N ARG A 111 -5.14 -8.01 -4.08
CA ARG A 111 -5.66 -7.69 -2.74
C ARG A 111 -4.61 -7.82 -1.66
N LEU A 112 -3.73 -8.82 -1.73
CA LEU A 112 -2.62 -8.98 -0.78
C LEU A 112 -1.51 -7.96 -1.04
N ALA A 113 -1.16 -7.71 -2.31
CA ALA A 113 -0.15 -6.76 -2.74
C ALA A 113 -0.43 -5.34 -2.24
N LYS A 114 -1.70 -4.93 -2.25
CA LYS A 114 -2.16 -3.63 -1.74
C LYS A 114 -1.80 -3.39 -0.28
N ARG A 115 -1.82 -4.45 0.55
CA ARG A 115 -1.47 -4.34 1.98
C ARG A 115 0.00 -3.97 2.21
N PHE A 116 0.85 -4.26 1.22
CA PHE A 116 2.29 -4.01 1.29
C PHE A 116 2.75 -2.77 0.50
N GLY A 117 1.83 -2.05 -0.16
CA GLY A 117 2.23 -0.87 -0.92
C GLY A 117 3.04 -1.20 -2.18
N LEU A 118 2.73 -2.30 -2.87
CA LEU A 118 3.49 -2.69 -4.06
C LEU A 118 3.32 -1.72 -5.22
N THR A 119 2.21 -0.98 -5.30
CA THR A 119 2.01 0.09 -6.29
C THR A 119 2.19 1.48 -5.67
N PRO A 120 2.53 2.51 -6.46
CA PRO A 120 2.60 3.89 -5.98
C PRO A 120 1.27 4.38 -5.35
N ALA A 121 0.13 3.96 -5.91
CA ALA A 121 -1.18 4.30 -5.37
C ALA A 121 -1.40 3.69 -3.98
N ASP A 122 -0.98 2.45 -3.77
CA ASP A 122 -1.10 1.77 -2.48
C ASP A 122 -0.16 2.40 -1.44
N ARG A 123 1.07 2.79 -1.83
CA ARG A 123 1.99 3.51 -0.92
C ARG A 123 1.44 4.86 -0.50
N ALA A 124 0.81 5.59 -1.41
CA ALA A 124 0.14 6.85 -1.08
C ALA A 124 -0.99 6.66 -0.04
N GLN A 125 -1.71 5.53 -0.09
CA GLN A 125 -2.74 5.20 0.91
C GLN A 125 -2.16 4.77 2.26
N LEU A 126 -0.98 4.13 2.26
CA LEU A 126 -0.31 3.70 3.49
C LEU A 126 0.40 4.85 4.22
N HIS A 127 0.38 6.08 3.68
CA HIS A 127 1.09 7.24 4.23
C HIS A 127 2.62 7.03 4.41
N VAL A 128 3.21 6.06 3.70
CA VAL A 128 4.63 5.69 3.85
C VAL A 128 5.58 6.67 3.14
N GLU A 129 5.11 7.50 2.20
CA GLU A 129 5.95 8.37 1.37
C GLU A 129 5.80 9.88 1.63
N ALA A 130 5.67 10.31 2.89
CA ALA A 130 5.69 11.74 3.22
C ALA A 130 6.87 12.14 4.12
N THR A 131 8.08 11.67 3.79
CA THR A 131 9.35 12.20 4.32
C THR A 131 10.01 13.18 3.35
N GLY A 132 9.23 13.85 2.50
CA GLY A 132 9.70 15.00 1.74
C GLY A 132 9.71 16.26 2.62
N PRO A 133 10.62 17.23 2.38
CA PRO A 133 10.56 18.50 3.08
C PRO A 133 9.16 19.11 2.88
N ALA A 134 8.56 19.60 3.96
CA ALA A 134 7.25 20.22 3.92
C ALA A 134 7.17 21.20 2.75
N LYS A 135 6.20 21.01 1.85
CA LYS A 135 5.99 21.91 0.71
C LYS A 135 5.98 23.35 1.25
N ALA A 136 6.84 24.19 0.69
CA ALA A 136 6.92 25.60 1.07
C ALA A 136 5.51 26.18 1.05
N LYS A 137 5.09 26.78 2.17
CA LYS A 137 3.81 27.49 2.23
C LYS A 137 3.86 28.58 1.18
N VAL A 138 3.09 28.42 0.10
CA VAL A 138 2.89 29.48 -0.89
C VAL A 138 2.38 30.69 -0.13
N ALA A 139 3.13 31.80 -0.17
CA ALA A 139 2.72 33.04 0.45
C ALA A 139 1.38 33.47 -0.17
N THR A 140 0.29 33.26 0.55
CA THR A 140 -1.01 33.77 0.15
C THR A 140 -0.94 35.29 0.16
N ARG A 141 -1.33 35.94 -0.95
CA ARG A 141 -1.35 37.40 -1.04
C ARG A 141 -2.15 37.98 0.14
N PRO A 142 -1.78 39.15 0.69
CA PRO A 142 -2.59 39.82 1.69
C PRO A 142 -3.99 40.09 1.15
N LYS A 143 -5.02 39.93 2.00
CA LYS A 143 -6.41 40.19 1.63
C LYS A 143 -6.54 41.62 1.09
N THR A 144 -7.00 41.74 -0.15
CA THR A 144 -7.24 43.02 -0.80
C THR A 144 -8.64 43.56 -0.46
N ALA A 145 -8.91 44.84 -0.74
CA ALA A 145 -10.22 45.45 -0.52
C ALA A 145 -11.36 44.70 -1.26
N LEU A 146 -11.06 44.11 -2.41
CA LEU A 146 -11.98 43.27 -3.18
C LEU A 146 -12.43 42.02 -2.42
N ASP A 147 -11.53 41.42 -1.64
CA ASP A 147 -11.84 40.23 -0.83
C ASP A 147 -12.73 40.55 0.37
N LYS A 148 -12.74 41.83 0.82
CA LYS A 148 -13.62 42.33 1.89
C LYS A 148 -15.00 42.75 1.39
N ALA A 149 -15.12 43.13 0.11
CA ALA A 149 -16.36 43.61 -0.48
C ALA A 149 -17.40 42.51 -0.70
N GLY A 150 -17.01 41.23 -0.58
CA GLY A 150 -17.88 40.08 -0.85
C GLY A 150 -18.24 39.96 -2.34
N PRO A 151 -18.83 38.82 -2.75
CA PRO A 151 -19.25 38.65 -4.14
C PRO A 151 -20.32 39.70 -4.52
N PRO A 152 -20.27 40.25 -5.74
CA PRO A 152 -21.23 41.27 -6.16
C PRO A 152 -22.65 40.71 -6.10
N LYS A 153 -23.56 41.44 -5.44
CA LYS A 153 -24.98 41.07 -5.37
C LYS A 153 -25.55 41.04 -6.78
N LYS A 154 -25.96 39.86 -7.25
CA LYS A 154 -26.69 39.71 -8.51
C LYS A 154 -27.96 40.55 -8.43
N GLY A 155 -28.03 41.62 -9.22
CA GLY A 155 -29.24 42.41 -9.37
C GLY A 155 -30.36 41.52 -9.91
N LYS A 156 -31.52 41.53 -9.24
CA LYS A 156 -32.74 40.91 -9.77
C LYS A 156 -33.19 41.74 -10.98
N LYS A 157 -33.37 41.07 -12.12
CA LYS A 157 -34.16 41.58 -13.25
C LYS A 157 -35.63 41.68 -12.84
#